data_AF-A0A0A8L4N5-F1
#
_entry.id   AF-A0A0A8L4N5-F1
#
_cell.length_a   1.000
_cell.length_b   1.000
_cell.length_c   1.000
_cell.angle_alpha   90.00
_cell.angle_beta   90.00
_cell.angle_gamma   90.00
#
_symmetry.space_group_name_H-M   'P 1'
#
loop_
_entity.id
_entity.type
_entity.pdbx_description
1 polymer ?
#
loop_
_entity_poly.entity_id
_entity_poly.type
_entity_poly.pdbx_seq_one_letter_code
_entity_poly.pdbx_strand_id
1 'polypeptide(L)'
;MAEKLDPIYVVEWEEGADDCWAISDKSGFATHLFQMNEDADKDALYCKHCRRRFAGKERDHVGFHMNKIHPQIRHGMTYNEYLKEFSPVYMPNAHGSEKTMERSFSLALRTYVLCPERSPEVLYFDDVATIIYDKFPKSEQHLLILPRSHKTSNSHPNELSSDIKSQIEWHIDWAKRFCWAQFVKTFDVKDALMSKELFVSNFIQAGIHSIPSMANTHIHVMTKDFHSERLKNKKHFNSFNSPFFVPWENIPSFERRNEDNVMEKFIKNYDLKCPYCSLNFKNQFAKLKVHLADEFDKRFERKTDR
;
A
#
# COMPACT_ATOMS: atom_id res chain seq x y z
N MET A 1 -50.33 -14.19 16.01
CA MET A 1 -50.28 -13.51 14.70
C MET A 1 -49.01 -12.69 14.66
N ALA A 2 -48.07 -13.06 13.81
CA ALA A 2 -47.06 -12.16 13.26
C ALA A 2 -46.84 -12.67 11.83
N GLU A 3 -47.35 -11.91 10.86
CA GLU A 3 -47.34 -12.26 9.45
C GLU A 3 -45.96 -12.06 8.83
N LYS A 4 -45.64 -12.99 7.92
CA LYS A 4 -44.51 -13.01 6.99
C LYS A 4 -44.40 -11.72 6.16
N LEU A 5 -43.17 -11.33 5.84
CA LEU A 5 -42.68 -11.21 4.45
C LEU A 5 -41.14 -11.11 4.45
N ASP A 6 -40.53 -11.92 3.59
CA ASP A 6 -39.10 -12.20 3.46
C ASP A 6 -38.29 -11.02 2.86
N PRO A 7 -36.99 -10.87 3.20
CA PRO A 7 -35.99 -10.23 2.33
C PRO A 7 -34.90 -11.24 1.96
N ILE A 8 -34.86 -11.82 0.75
CA ILE A 8 -34.33 -11.33 -0.54
C ILE A 8 -32.87 -10.80 -0.51
N TYR A 9 -31.95 -11.62 -1.03
CA TYR A 9 -30.46 -11.62 -1.08
C TYR A 9 -29.90 -10.30 -1.63
N VAL A 10 -28.62 -9.93 -1.42
CA VAL A 10 -27.51 -10.89 -1.48
C VAL A 10 -26.17 -10.41 -0.88
N VAL A 11 -25.45 -11.27 -0.15
CA VAL A 11 -25.88 -12.61 0.30
C VAL A 11 -26.85 -12.40 1.48
N GLU A 12 -28.16 -12.72 1.36
CA GLU A 12 -29.08 -12.77 2.51
C GLU A 12 -28.38 -13.51 3.60
N TRP A 13 -28.51 -12.90 4.76
CA TRP A 13 -28.43 -13.59 5.99
C TRP A 13 -29.90 -13.78 6.42
N GLU A 14 -30.44 -15.01 6.43
CA GLU A 14 -31.73 -15.25 7.08
C GLU A 14 -31.54 -15.03 8.59
N GLU A 15 -32.30 -14.09 9.14
CA GLU A 15 -32.27 -13.72 10.55
C GLU A 15 -32.60 -14.93 11.45
N GLY A 16 -31.61 -15.37 12.24
CA GLY A 16 -31.92 -15.96 13.54
C GLY A 16 -32.46 -14.87 14.44
N ALA A 17 -33.49 -15.17 15.23
CA ALA A 17 -34.39 -14.24 15.94
C ALA A 17 -33.77 -13.18 16.88
N ASP A 18 -32.45 -13.01 16.91
CA ASP A 18 -31.72 -12.11 17.81
C ASP A 18 -30.79 -11.09 17.11
N ASP A 19 -30.67 -11.06 15.77
CA ASP A 19 -29.60 -10.30 15.08
C ASP A 19 -30.10 -9.21 14.09
N CYS A 20 -30.80 -8.21 14.61
CA CYS A 20 -31.00 -6.93 13.92
C CYS A 20 -29.67 -6.16 13.78
N TRP A 21 -29.48 -5.33 12.74
CA TRP A 21 -28.44 -4.26 12.64
C TRP A 21 -27.13 -4.57 11.85
N ALA A 22 -27.13 -4.78 10.53
CA ALA A 22 -25.88 -4.76 9.73
C ALA A 22 -26.09 -4.03 8.38
N ILE A 23 -25.15 -3.14 7.97
CA ILE A 23 -25.25 -2.35 6.73
C ILE A 23 -23.95 -2.36 5.94
N SER A 24 -24.04 -2.66 4.63
CA SER A 24 -22.98 -2.56 3.63
C SER A 24 -22.78 -1.13 3.11
N ASP A 25 -21.53 -0.68 3.01
CA ASP A 25 -21.12 0.63 2.45
C ASP A 25 -20.78 0.57 0.95
N LYS A 26 -21.29 -0.47 0.25
CA LYS A 26 -21.05 -0.77 -1.17
C LYS A 26 -19.58 -1.07 -1.51
N SER A 27 -18.70 -1.20 -0.51
CA SER A 27 -17.25 -1.34 -0.72
C SER A 27 -16.78 -2.78 -0.92
N GLY A 28 -17.71 -3.73 -0.93
CA GLY A 28 -17.41 -5.17 -1.00
C GLY A 28 -16.93 -5.77 0.33
N PHE A 29 -16.77 -4.97 1.39
CA PHE A 29 -16.43 -5.42 2.74
C PHE A 29 -17.69 -5.66 3.57
N ALA A 30 -17.73 -6.76 4.33
CA ALA A 30 -18.74 -6.98 5.36
C ALA A 30 -18.46 -6.02 6.53
N THR A 31 -19.48 -5.35 7.08
CA THR A 31 -19.28 -4.17 7.95
C THR A 31 -20.10 -4.24 9.25
N HIS A 32 -19.45 -3.89 10.37
CA HIS A 32 -20.01 -3.77 11.73
C HIS A 32 -20.80 -2.48 11.95
N LEU A 33 -21.59 -2.13 10.96
CA LEU A 33 -22.33 -0.88 10.91
C LEU A 33 -23.81 -1.13 11.06
N PHE A 34 -24.50 -0.21 11.71
CA PHE A 34 -25.94 -0.28 11.85
C PHE A 34 -26.61 1.08 11.72
N GLN A 35 -27.88 1.08 11.37
CA GLN A 35 -28.73 2.27 11.43
C GLN A 35 -29.46 2.30 12.76
N MET A 36 -29.67 3.49 13.31
CA MET A 36 -30.63 3.65 14.40
C MET A 36 -31.98 4.01 13.81
N ASN A 37 -33.04 3.30 14.19
CA ASN A 37 -34.40 3.58 13.72
C ASN A 37 -34.89 4.99 14.07
N GLU A 38 -34.32 5.57 15.14
CA GLU A 38 -34.68 6.88 15.67
C GLU A 38 -33.86 8.02 15.05
N ASP A 39 -32.85 7.73 14.21
CA ASP A 39 -32.06 8.78 13.56
C ASP A 39 -32.89 9.45 12.46
N ALA A 40 -32.98 10.78 12.53
CA ALA A 40 -33.69 11.58 11.53
C ALA A 40 -33.05 11.46 10.13
N ASP A 41 -31.75 11.15 10.07
CA ASP A 41 -31.01 10.88 8.85
C ASP A 41 -31.00 9.37 8.58
N LYS A 42 -31.87 8.93 7.66
CA LYS A 42 -31.99 7.52 7.28
C LYS A 42 -30.74 6.97 6.59
N ASP A 43 -29.83 7.82 6.15
CA ASP A 43 -28.56 7.42 5.54
C ASP A 43 -27.40 7.34 6.54
N ALA A 44 -27.64 7.66 7.82
CA ALA A 44 -26.63 7.60 8.87
C ALA A 44 -26.29 6.14 9.26
N LEU A 45 -24.99 5.86 9.37
CA LEU A 45 -24.46 4.57 9.82
C LEU A 45 -23.78 4.74 11.17
N TYR A 46 -23.81 3.71 11.99
CA TYR A 46 -23.21 3.69 13.32
C TYR A 46 -22.30 2.48 13.47
N CYS A 47 -21.12 2.64 14.05
CA CYS A 47 -20.27 1.50 14.38
C CYS A 47 -20.72 0.78 15.64
N LYS A 48 -20.87 -0.56 15.60
CA LYS A 48 -21.23 -1.36 16.78
C LYS A 48 -20.17 -1.31 17.91
N HIS A 49 -18.88 -1.14 17.58
CA HIS A 49 -17.79 -1.11 18.57
C HIS A 49 -17.71 0.19 19.38
N CYS A 50 -17.94 1.34 18.74
CA CYS A 50 -17.73 2.65 19.39
C CYS A 50 -18.93 3.61 19.30
N ARG A 51 -20.04 3.20 18.66
CA ARG A 51 -21.26 3.99 18.43
C ARG A 51 -21.02 5.31 17.68
N ARG A 52 -19.88 5.45 16.99
CA ARG A 52 -19.64 6.61 16.11
C ARG A 52 -20.64 6.60 14.97
N ARG A 53 -21.29 7.75 14.78
CA ARG A 53 -22.21 8.07 13.67
C ARG A 53 -21.43 8.53 12.45
N PHE A 54 -21.83 8.09 11.26
CA PHE A 54 -21.29 8.43 9.95
C PHE A 54 -22.43 8.86 9.05
N ALA A 55 -22.43 10.12 8.61
CA ALA A 55 -23.49 10.70 7.80
C ALA A 55 -22.92 11.70 6.79
N GLY A 56 -23.64 11.96 5.70
CA GLY A 56 -23.20 12.86 4.64
C GLY A 56 -21.79 12.52 4.14
N LYS A 57 -20.90 13.52 4.07
CA LYS A 57 -19.49 13.35 3.63
C LYS A 57 -18.66 12.45 4.56
N GLU A 58 -19.09 12.23 5.80
CA GLU A 58 -18.35 11.35 6.71
C GLU A 58 -18.53 9.86 6.39
N ARG A 59 -19.50 9.49 5.54
CA ARG A 59 -19.65 8.09 5.08
C ARG A 59 -18.41 7.60 4.34
N ASP A 60 -17.65 8.47 3.69
CA ASP A 60 -16.39 8.12 3.02
C ASP A 60 -15.30 7.66 4.02
N HIS A 61 -15.43 8.04 5.29
CA HIS A 61 -14.50 7.68 6.36
C HIS A 61 -14.87 6.37 7.08
N VAL A 62 -16.00 5.75 6.75
CA VAL A 62 -16.45 4.48 7.32
C VAL A 62 -15.42 3.37 7.11
N GLY A 63 -14.88 3.23 5.88
CA GLY A 63 -13.86 2.22 5.59
C GLY A 63 -12.58 2.42 6.41
N PHE A 64 -12.17 3.68 6.63
CA PHE A 64 -11.04 4.01 7.51
C PHE A 64 -11.29 3.63 8.96
N HIS A 65 -12.52 3.85 9.42
CA HIS A 65 -12.95 3.52 10.76
C HIS A 65 -13.00 2.00 10.97
N MET A 66 -13.61 1.27 10.03
CA MET A 66 -13.69 -0.19 10.07
C MET A 66 -12.31 -0.85 10.03
N ASN A 67 -11.39 -0.38 9.19
CA ASN A 67 -10.01 -0.89 9.12
C ASN A 67 -9.21 -0.67 10.41
N LYS A 68 -9.59 0.26 11.30
CA LYS A 68 -8.91 0.38 12.60
C LYS A 68 -9.31 -0.72 13.58
N ILE A 69 -10.51 -1.28 13.43
CA ILE A 69 -11.13 -2.13 14.45
C ILE A 69 -11.31 -3.56 13.95
N HIS A 70 -11.72 -3.73 12.69
CA HIS A 70 -12.13 -5.01 12.11
C HIS A 70 -11.61 -5.17 10.68
N PRO A 71 -10.34 -5.54 10.56
CA PRO A 71 -9.64 -5.29 9.31
C PRO A 71 -9.34 -6.55 8.51
N GLN A 72 -9.71 -7.70 9.05
CA GLN A 72 -9.62 -9.01 8.41
C GLN A 72 -11.01 -9.56 8.08
N ILE A 73 -12.03 -8.70 8.00
CA ILE A 73 -13.33 -9.14 7.52
C ILE A 73 -13.18 -9.48 6.04
N ARG A 74 -13.12 -10.78 5.75
CA ARG A 74 -13.05 -11.29 4.39
C ARG A 74 -14.41 -11.16 3.70
N HIS A 75 -14.38 -11.03 2.37
CA HIS A 75 -15.59 -11.11 1.57
C HIS A 75 -16.31 -12.45 1.85
N GLY A 76 -17.59 -12.40 2.21
CA GLY A 76 -18.37 -13.59 2.57
C GLY A 76 -18.27 -14.09 4.03
N MET A 77 -17.56 -13.39 4.93
CA MET A 77 -17.57 -13.69 6.37
C MET A 77 -18.96 -13.43 6.96
N THR A 78 -19.55 -14.42 7.63
CA THR A 78 -20.81 -14.27 8.36
C THR A 78 -20.63 -13.49 9.66
N TYR A 79 -21.70 -12.88 10.16
CA TYR A 79 -21.67 -12.15 11.44
C TYR A 79 -21.28 -13.06 12.63
N ASN A 80 -21.71 -14.32 12.61
CA ASN A 80 -21.35 -15.30 13.63
C ASN A 80 -19.87 -15.70 13.59
N GLU A 81 -19.29 -15.90 12.40
CA GLU A 81 -17.85 -16.11 12.26
C GLU A 81 -17.07 -14.91 12.77
N TYR A 82 -17.55 -13.70 12.46
CA TYR A 82 -16.95 -12.48 12.98
C TYR A 82 -17.03 -12.38 14.52
N LEU A 83 -18.19 -12.62 15.14
CA LEU A 83 -18.31 -12.58 16.59
C LEU A 83 -17.41 -13.63 17.26
N LYS A 84 -17.29 -14.81 16.66
CA LYS A 84 -16.42 -15.89 17.13
C LYS A 84 -14.95 -15.55 16.99
N GLU A 85 -14.54 -14.94 15.88
CA GLU A 85 -13.14 -14.63 15.58
C GLU A 85 -12.65 -13.39 16.32
N PHE A 86 -13.47 -12.34 16.40
CA PHE A 86 -13.05 -11.04 16.93
C PHE A 86 -13.61 -10.71 18.31
N SER A 87 -14.70 -11.37 18.74
CA SER A 87 -15.34 -11.18 20.07
C SER A 87 -15.36 -9.71 20.52
N PRO A 88 -15.92 -8.79 19.71
CA PRO A 88 -15.77 -7.36 19.94
C PRO A 88 -16.50 -6.93 21.20
N VAL A 89 -15.82 -6.15 22.04
CA VAL A 89 -16.42 -5.51 23.22
C VAL A 89 -16.67 -4.04 22.91
N TYR A 90 -17.81 -3.51 23.34
CA TYR A 90 -18.08 -2.08 23.24
C TYR A 90 -17.07 -1.28 24.07
N MET A 91 -16.38 -0.34 23.42
CA MET A 91 -15.38 0.51 24.08
C MET A 91 -15.74 1.99 23.96
N PRO A 92 -16.21 2.61 25.06
CA PRO A 92 -16.38 4.07 25.12
C PRO A 92 -15.04 4.76 24.87
N ASN A 93 -15.02 5.75 23.99
CA ASN A 93 -13.82 6.55 23.68
C ASN A 93 -12.61 5.76 23.15
N ALA A 94 -12.82 4.62 22.48
CA ALA A 94 -11.75 3.80 21.88
C ALA A 94 -10.76 4.57 20.98
N HIS A 95 -11.10 5.79 20.56
CA HIS A 95 -10.34 6.60 19.61
C HIS A 95 -9.89 7.96 20.16
N GLY A 96 -9.78 8.11 21.49
CA GLY A 96 -9.46 9.38 22.15
C GLY A 96 -8.25 10.13 21.59
N SER A 97 -7.17 9.42 21.23
CA SER A 97 -5.94 10.01 20.67
C SER A 97 -5.87 10.03 19.13
N GLU A 98 -6.78 9.34 18.43
CA GLU A 98 -6.58 8.98 17.01
C GLU A 98 -7.51 9.69 16.02
N LYS A 99 -8.41 10.57 16.48
CA LYS A 99 -9.28 11.37 15.60
C LYS A 99 -8.46 12.23 14.62
N THR A 100 -7.24 12.61 14.98
CA THR A 100 -6.30 13.36 14.14
C THR A 100 -5.63 12.49 13.06
N MET A 101 -5.57 11.16 13.23
CA MET A 101 -4.93 10.27 12.25
C MET A 101 -5.76 10.05 10.98
N GLU A 102 -7.08 10.20 11.01
CA GLU A 102 -7.95 9.99 9.82
C GLU A 102 -7.64 10.95 8.66
N ARG A 103 -7.01 12.09 8.97
CA ARG A 103 -6.54 13.07 7.98
C ARG A 103 -5.03 12.99 7.74
N SER A 104 -4.35 12.04 8.37
CA SER A 104 -2.90 11.87 8.21
C SER A 104 -2.58 11.36 6.82
N PHE A 105 -1.60 11.99 6.19
CA PHE A 105 -1.04 11.52 4.92
C PHE A 105 -0.58 10.06 4.99
N SER A 106 -0.12 9.59 6.17
CA SER A 106 0.32 8.21 6.37
C SER A 106 -0.74 7.15 6.07
N LEU A 107 -2.03 7.53 6.05
CA LEU A 107 -3.15 6.61 5.77
C LEU A 107 -3.60 6.62 4.31
N ALA A 108 -2.98 7.41 3.43
CA ALA A 108 -3.45 7.60 2.06
C ALA A 108 -3.46 6.30 1.23
N LEU A 109 -2.66 5.29 1.59
CA LEU A 109 -2.63 4.01 0.87
C LEU A 109 -3.80 3.08 1.20
N ARG A 110 -4.55 3.35 2.28
CA ARG A 110 -5.65 2.48 2.74
C ARG A 110 -6.74 2.28 1.71
N THR A 111 -7.04 3.32 0.92
CA THR A 111 -8.10 3.25 -0.10
C THR A 111 -7.81 2.16 -1.15
N TYR A 112 -6.54 1.97 -1.51
CA TYR A 112 -6.12 0.97 -2.49
C TYR A 112 -6.15 -0.44 -1.92
N VAL A 113 -5.80 -0.58 -0.64
CA VAL A 113 -5.81 -1.88 0.06
C VAL A 113 -7.23 -2.40 0.20
N LEU A 114 -8.14 -1.52 0.62
CA LEU A 114 -9.53 -1.86 0.86
C LEU A 114 -10.26 -1.95 -0.48
N CYS A 115 -10.49 -0.83 -1.16
CA CYS A 115 -11.42 -0.77 -2.28
C CYS A 115 -10.69 -0.45 -3.59
N PRO A 116 -9.75 -1.30 -4.04
CA PRO A 116 -8.98 -1.05 -5.26
C PRO A 116 -9.88 -0.83 -6.48
N GLU A 117 -11.03 -1.49 -6.55
CA GLU A 117 -12.01 -1.36 -7.64
C GLU A 117 -12.63 0.04 -7.77
N ARG A 118 -12.55 0.86 -6.72
CA ARG A 118 -13.03 2.25 -6.72
C ARG A 118 -11.97 3.25 -7.14
N SER A 119 -10.71 2.81 -7.27
CA SER A 119 -9.57 3.64 -7.59
C SER A 119 -9.13 3.39 -9.04
N PRO A 120 -9.42 4.29 -9.99
CA PRO A 120 -9.05 4.09 -11.39
C PRO A 120 -7.53 4.03 -11.62
N GLU A 121 -6.73 4.55 -10.69
CA GLU A 121 -5.27 4.44 -10.67
C GLU A 121 -4.71 3.05 -10.34
N VAL A 122 -5.55 2.08 -9.98
CA VAL A 122 -5.12 0.71 -9.69
C VAL A 122 -4.84 -0.03 -11.00
N LEU A 123 -3.66 -0.65 -11.07
CA LEU A 123 -3.22 -1.41 -12.24
C LEU A 123 -3.70 -2.86 -12.21
N TYR A 124 -3.70 -3.46 -11.02
CA TYR A 124 -4.09 -4.83 -10.78
C TYR A 124 -4.44 -5.00 -9.31
N PHE A 125 -5.38 -5.89 -9.01
CA PHE A 125 -5.59 -6.39 -7.67
C PHE A 125 -6.19 -7.78 -7.70
N ASP A 126 -5.93 -8.55 -6.64
CA ASP A 126 -6.61 -9.78 -6.29
C ASP A 126 -6.75 -9.87 -4.77
N ASP A 127 -7.12 -11.01 -4.20
CA ASP A 127 -7.31 -11.17 -2.76
C ASP A 127 -6.03 -11.03 -1.93
N VAL A 128 -4.85 -11.11 -2.56
CA VAL A 128 -3.54 -11.06 -1.89
C VAL A 128 -2.98 -9.64 -1.89
N ALA A 129 -2.96 -8.98 -3.05
CA ALA A 129 -2.29 -7.68 -3.18
C ALA A 129 -2.96 -6.73 -4.18
N THR A 130 -2.67 -5.45 -4.03
CA THR A 130 -3.01 -4.37 -4.97
C THR A 130 -1.75 -3.74 -5.53
N ILE A 131 -1.72 -3.46 -6.84
CA ILE A 131 -0.58 -2.83 -7.52
C ILE A 131 -1.01 -1.46 -8.06
N ILE A 132 -0.25 -0.42 -7.70
CA ILE A 132 -0.50 0.97 -8.12
C ILE A 132 0.78 1.65 -8.58
N TYR A 133 0.64 2.76 -9.31
CA TYR A 133 1.74 3.72 -9.47
C TYR A 133 2.01 4.48 -8.16
N ASP A 134 3.28 4.71 -7.83
CA ASP A 134 3.64 5.65 -6.77
C ASP A 134 3.29 7.08 -7.24
N LYS A 135 2.57 7.83 -6.41
CA LYS A 135 2.13 9.21 -6.72
C LYS A 135 3.30 10.22 -6.78
N PHE A 136 4.44 9.86 -6.21
CA PHE A 136 5.66 10.66 -6.15
C PHE A 136 6.85 9.80 -6.63
N PRO A 137 6.84 9.30 -7.87
CA PRO A 137 7.77 8.27 -8.33
C PRO A 137 9.22 8.78 -8.27
N LYS A 138 10.15 7.98 -7.75
CA LYS A 138 11.57 8.38 -7.62
C LYS A 138 12.45 8.00 -8.82
N SER A 139 11.84 7.45 -9.87
CA SER A 139 12.43 6.92 -11.10
C SER A 139 11.35 6.94 -12.19
N GLU A 140 11.70 6.63 -13.44
CA GLU A 140 10.77 6.54 -14.57
C GLU A 140 9.62 5.55 -14.31
N GLN A 141 9.93 4.36 -13.78
CA GLN A 141 8.92 3.40 -13.34
C GLN A 141 9.04 3.21 -11.84
N HIS A 142 7.96 3.46 -11.11
CA HIS A 142 7.89 3.27 -9.67
C HIS A 142 6.47 2.83 -9.29
N LEU A 143 6.34 1.56 -8.91
CA LEU A 143 5.10 0.95 -8.48
C LEU A 143 5.16 0.63 -6.99
N LEU A 144 3.98 0.53 -6.39
CA LEU A 144 3.78 0.00 -5.05
C LEU A 144 2.91 -1.24 -5.12
N ILE A 145 3.35 -2.31 -4.46
CA ILE A 145 2.55 -3.50 -4.18
C ILE A 145 2.10 -3.43 -2.72
N LEU A 146 0.80 -3.50 -2.50
CA LEU A 146 0.14 -3.31 -1.22
C LEU A 146 -0.53 -4.62 -0.80
N PRO A 147 -0.02 -5.31 0.23
CA PRO A 147 -0.71 -6.49 0.78
C PRO A 147 -2.10 -6.13 1.30
N ARG A 148 -3.10 -6.95 0.99
CA ARG A 148 -4.51 -6.70 1.33
C ARG A 148 -4.95 -7.28 2.65
N SER A 149 -4.34 -8.39 3.09
CA SER A 149 -4.53 -8.92 4.45
C SER A 149 -4.19 -7.83 5.46
N HIS A 150 -5.10 -7.50 6.39
CA HIS A 150 -4.80 -6.46 7.38
C HIS A 150 -3.58 -6.77 8.22
N LYS A 151 -3.43 -8.03 8.67
CA LYS A 151 -2.30 -8.40 9.51
C LYS A 151 -1.01 -7.98 8.82
N THR A 152 -0.89 -8.28 7.54
CA THR A 152 0.26 -7.95 6.71
C THR A 152 0.34 -6.46 6.37
N SER A 153 -0.81 -5.86 6.06
CA SER A 153 -0.91 -4.47 5.64
C SER A 153 -0.58 -3.51 6.78
N ASN A 154 -0.90 -3.83 8.03
CA ASN A 154 -0.66 -2.94 9.18
C ASN A 154 0.47 -3.43 10.10
N SER A 155 1.08 -4.57 9.81
CA SER A 155 2.32 -5.00 10.46
C SER A 155 3.52 -4.23 9.93
N HIS A 156 4.61 -4.21 10.71
CA HIS A 156 5.87 -3.76 10.16
C HIS A 156 6.29 -4.69 9.00
N PRO A 157 6.91 -4.19 7.91
CA PRO A 157 7.38 -5.03 6.80
C PRO A 157 8.37 -6.15 7.18
N ASN A 158 8.93 -6.10 8.40
CA ASN A 158 9.80 -7.16 8.96
C ASN A 158 9.00 -8.41 9.39
N GLU A 159 7.70 -8.27 9.57
CA GLU A 159 6.81 -9.34 10.04
C GLU A 159 6.23 -10.14 8.87
N LEU A 160 6.68 -9.87 7.63
CA LEU A 160 6.34 -10.65 6.45
C LEU A 160 6.88 -12.07 6.60
N SER A 161 6.00 -13.03 6.87
CA SER A 161 6.37 -14.45 6.91
C SER A 161 6.78 -14.97 5.52
N SER A 162 7.51 -16.09 5.49
CA SER A 162 7.86 -16.78 4.25
C SER A 162 6.64 -17.15 3.41
N ASP A 163 5.51 -17.49 4.05
CA ASP A 163 4.25 -17.82 3.36
C ASP A 163 3.67 -16.60 2.64
N ILE A 164 3.62 -15.45 3.33
CA ILE A 164 3.15 -14.19 2.76
C ILE A 164 4.07 -13.76 1.61
N LYS A 165 5.39 -13.88 1.81
CA LYS A 165 6.37 -13.58 0.76
C LYS A 165 6.09 -14.42 -0.49
N SER A 166 5.87 -15.73 -0.32
CA SER A 166 5.58 -16.65 -1.43
C SER A 166 4.30 -16.29 -2.18
N GLN A 167 3.25 -15.84 -1.47
CA GLN A 167 2.00 -15.38 -2.09
C GLN A 167 2.19 -14.08 -2.89
N ILE A 168 3.09 -13.20 -2.44
CA ILE A 168 3.37 -11.91 -3.09
C ILE A 168 4.39 -12.05 -4.24
N GLU A 169 5.18 -13.11 -4.30
CA GLU A 169 6.28 -13.28 -5.27
C GLU A 169 5.82 -13.11 -6.73
N TRP A 170 4.66 -13.68 -7.08
CA TRP A 170 4.05 -13.51 -8.40
C TRP A 170 3.81 -12.02 -8.74
N HIS A 171 3.31 -11.25 -7.77
CA HIS A 171 3.04 -9.82 -7.95
C HIS A 171 4.33 -9.04 -8.21
N ILE A 172 5.43 -9.42 -7.55
CA ILE A 172 6.75 -8.83 -7.74
C ILE A 172 7.26 -9.09 -9.16
N ASP A 173 7.19 -10.34 -9.62
CA ASP A 173 7.59 -10.71 -10.98
C ASP A 173 6.72 -10.01 -12.03
N TRP A 174 5.40 -9.99 -11.83
CA TRP A 174 4.47 -9.25 -12.69
C TRP A 174 4.84 -7.77 -12.77
N ALA A 175 5.05 -7.11 -11.63
CA ALA A 175 5.37 -5.69 -11.55
C ALA A 175 6.72 -5.37 -12.23
N LYS A 176 7.74 -6.24 -12.06
CA LYS A 176 9.02 -6.10 -12.75
C LYS A 176 8.85 -6.18 -14.28
N ARG A 177 8.09 -7.16 -14.76
CA ARG A 177 7.80 -7.31 -16.21
C ARG A 177 6.99 -6.15 -16.76
N PHE A 178 6.03 -5.63 -15.98
CA PHE A 178 5.25 -4.46 -16.33
C PHE A 178 6.14 -3.22 -16.43
N CYS A 179 7.00 -2.97 -15.44
CA CYS A 179 7.97 -1.87 -15.48
C CYS A 179 8.85 -1.95 -16.74
N TRP A 180 9.37 -3.13 -17.09
CA TRP A 180 10.10 -3.32 -18.36
C TRP A 180 9.24 -2.91 -19.56
N ALA A 181 8.02 -3.45 -19.67
CA ALA A 181 7.15 -3.20 -20.82
C ALA A 181 6.81 -1.70 -20.99
N GLN A 182 6.52 -0.99 -19.90
CA GLN A 182 6.27 0.46 -19.93
C GLN A 182 7.53 1.26 -20.26
N PHE A 183 8.68 0.83 -19.73
CA PHE A 183 9.95 1.50 -19.97
C PHE A 183 10.33 1.45 -21.46
N VAL A 184 10.32 0.26 -22.08
CA VAL A 184 10.69 0.10 -23.50
C VAL A 184 9.62 0.63 -24.46
N LYS A 185 8.39 0.83 -24.00
CA LYS A 185 7.37 1.57 -24.77
C LYS A 185 7.75 3.04 -24.93
N THR A 186 8.42 3.60 -23.93
CA THR A 186 8.73 5.04 -23.86
C THR A 186 10.16 5.34 -24.32
N PHE A 187 11.10 4.42 -24.09
CA PHE A 187 12.52 4.63 -24.33
C PHE A 187 13.12 3.51 -25.19
N ASP A 188 14.00 3.89 -26.11
CA ASP A 188 14.94 2.98 -26.73
C ASP A 188 16.16 2.80 -25.81
N VAL A 189 16.54 1.54 -25.61
CA VAL A 189 17.70 1.16 -24.81
C VAL A 189 18.91 1.09 -25.72
N LYS A 190 19.84 2.04 -25.59
CA LYS A 190 21.05 2.14 -26.41
C LYS A 190 22.09 1.08 -26.05
N ASP A 191 22.07 0.64 -24.80
CA ASP A 191 23.01 -0.36 -24.30
C ASP A 191 22.61 -1.75 -24.81
N ALA A 192 23.30 -2.22 -25.85
CA ALA A 192 23.08 -3.52 -26.48
C ALA A 192 23.28 -4.71 -25.52
N LEU A 193 23.85 -4.49 -24.33
CA LEU A 193 24.04 -5.54 -23.31
C LEU A 193 22.83 -5.74 -22.40
N MET A 194 21.78 -4.94 -22.54
CA MET A 194 20.63 -5.00 -21.62
C MET A 194 19.47 -5.78 -22.24
N SER A 195 19.61 -7.11 -22.28
CA SER A 195 18.48 -8.01 -22.56
C SER A 195 17.35 -7.76 -21.56
N LYS A 196 16.13 -8.15 -21.91
CA LYS A 196 14.96 -8.05 -21.01
C LYS A 196 15.27 -8.65 -19.63
N GLU A 197 15.93 -9.80 -19.61
CA GLU A 197 16.29 -10.54 -18.39
C GLU A 197 17.27 -9.74 -17.54
N LEU A 198 18.34 -9.21 -18.16
CA LEU A 198 19.33 -8.39 -17.47
C LEU A 198 18.74 -7.06 -16.96
N PHE A 199 17.83 -6.44 -17.72
CA PHE A 199 17.12 -5.25 -17.27
C PHE A 199 16.28 -5.57 -16.02
N VAL A 200 15.46 -6.61 -16.11
CA VAL A 200 14.56 -7.02 -15.02
C VAL A 200 15.35 -7.44 -13.78
N SER A 201 16.48 -8.14 -13.92
CA SER A 201 17.27 -8.62 -12.79
C SER A 201 18.13 -7.53 -12.16
N ASN A 202 18.73 -6.65 -12.97
CA ASN A 202 19.78 -5.75 -12.49
C ASN A 202 19.33 -4.30 -12.41
N PHE A 203 18.44 -3.86 -13.28
CA PHE A 203 18.00 -2.47 -13.39
C PHE A 203 16.66 -2.19 -12.73
N ILE A 204 15.87 -3.22 -12.42
CA ILE A 204 14.68 -3.08 -11.58
C ILE A 204 15.00 -3.61 -10.17
N GLN A 205 14.65 -2.86 -9.15
CA GLN A 205 14.72 -3.29 -7.76
C GLN A 205 13.32 -3.46 -7.17
N ALA A 206 13.20 -4.44 -6.28
CA ALA A 206 12.03 -4.67 -5.47
C ALA A 206 12.43 -4.73 -4.00
N GLY A 207 11.65 -4.13 -3.11
CA GLY A 207 11.99 -4.11 -1.68
C GLY A 207 11.16 -3.15 -0.86
N ILE A 208 11.51 -3.04 0.41
CA ILE A 208 10.78 -2.26 1.43
C ILE A 208 11.73 -1.25 2.07
N HIS A 209 11.16 -0.20 2.66
CA HIS A 209 11.90 0.63 3.60
C HIS A 209 11.95 -0.05 4.97
N SER A 210 13.13 -0.06 5.60
CA SER A 210 13.31 -0.63 6.94
C SER A 210 12.56 0.12 8.03
N ILE A 211 12.16 1.37 7.77
CA ILE A 211 11.24 2.16 8.59
C ILE A 211 10.21 2.76 7.62
N PRO A 212 8.97 2.24 7.58
CA PRO A 212 7.98 2.67 6.62
C PRO A 212 7.50 4.11 6.89
N SER A 213 7.30 4.88 5.83
CA SER A 213 6.79 6.27 5.92
C SER A 213 5.25 6.36 5.93
N MET A 214 4.59 5.26 5.57
CA MET A 214 3.14 5.12 5.49
C MET A 214 2.69 4.02 6.43
N ALA A 215 1.44 4.08 6.90
CA ALA A 215 0.91 3.11 7.85
C ALA A 215 0.74 1.71 7.24
N ASN A 216 0.42 1.65 5.94
CA ASN A 216 0.29 0.37 5.25
C ASN A 216 1.65 -0.12 4.74
N THR A 217 1.95 -1.41 4.93
CA THR A 217 3.04 -2.11 4.25
C THR A 217 2.92 -1.89 2.74
N HIS A 218 4.01 -1.45 2.15
CA HIS A 218 4.11 -1.22 0.72
C HIS A 218 5.49 -1.67 0.25
N ILE A 219 5.48 -2.45 -0.83
CA ILE A 219 6.69 -2.97 -1.46
C ILE A 219 6.92 -2.14 -2.71
N HIS A 220 8.07 -1.51 -2.79
CA HIS A 220 8.48 -0.74 -3.95
C HIS A 220 8.94 -1.68 -5.05
N VAL A 221 8.48 -1.47 -6.28
CA VAL A 221 9.06 -2.07 -7.48
C VAL A 221 9.37 -0.94 -8.45
N MET A 222 10.65 -0.66 -8.66
CA MET A 222 11.07 0.53 -9.37
C MET A 222 12.34 0.32 -10.18
N THR A 223 12.49 1.08 -11.27
CA THR A 223 13.74 1.15 -12.04
C THR A 223 14.82 1.92 -11.27
N LYS A 224 16.09 1.57 -11.49
CA LYS A 224 17.27 2.15 -10.82
C LYS A 224 17.81 3.38 -11.53
N ASP A 225 17.04 4.01 -12.42
CA ASP A 225 17.47 5.22 -13.11
C ASP A 225 17.59 6.43 -12.20
N PHE A 226 16.66 6.55 -11.24
CA PHE A 226 16.52 7.74 -10.41
C PHE A 226 16.40 9.05 -11.21
N HIS A 227 15.92 8.95 -12.45
CA HIS A 227 15.59 10.05 -13.33
C HIS A 227 14.12 10.44 -13.06
N SER A 228 13.93 11.43 -12.18
CA SER A 228 12.60 11.92 -11.83
C SER A 228 12.64 13.32 -11.24
N GLU A 229 11.64 14.13 -11.60
CA GLU A 229 11.40 15.45 -10.99
C GLU A 229 11.06 15.36 -9.50
N ARG A 230 10.48 14.24 -9.04
CA ARG A 230 10.09 14.00 -7.64
C ARG A 230 11.25 13.50 -6.76
N LEU A 231 12.38 13.15 -7.36
CA LEU A 231 13.64 12.96 -6.63
C LEU A 231 14.25 14.33 -6.31
N LYS A 232 13.97 14.84 -5.09
CA LYS A 232 14.23 16.24 -4.73
C LYS A 232 15.37 16.44 -3.73
N ASN A 233 15.78 15.40 -3.01
CA ASN A 233 16.77 15.55 -1.95
C ASN A 233 17.53 14.25 -1.67
N LYS A 234 18.60 14.38 -0.88
CA LYS A 234 19.44 13.27 -0.41
C LYS A 234 18.63 12.17 0.28
N LYS A 235 17.62 12.54 1.09
CA LYS A 235 16.82 11.55 1.82
C LYS A 235 16.02 10.67 0.87
N HIS A 236 15.43 11.24 -0.17
CA HIS A 236 14.70 10.48 -1.20
C HIS A 236 15.63 9.53 -1.95
N PHE A 237 16.88 9.92 -2.22
CA PHE A 237 17.81 9.03 -2.93
C PHE A 237 18.31 7.90 -2.02
N ASN A 238 18.77 8.24 -0.82
CA ASN A 238 19.33 7.28 0.12
C ASN A 238 18.29 6.32 0.69
N SER A 239 17.00 6.66 0.70
CA SER A 239 15.96 5.70 1.10
C SER A 239 15.90 4.48 0.18
N PHE A 240 16.40 4.58 -1.07
CA PHE A 240 16.46 3.47 -2.03
C PHE A 240 17.90 2.99 -2.33
N ASN A 241 18.92 3.79 -2.03
CA ASN A 241 20.33 3.50 -2.36
C ASN A 241 21.23 3.33 -1.14
N SER A 242 20.67 2.89 -0.02
CA SER A 242 21.40 2.56 1.20
C SER A 242 20.80 1.32 1.86
N PRO A 243 21.42 0.75 2.90
CA PRO A 243 20.82 -0.31 3.72
C PRO A 243 19.49 0.05 4.41
N PHE A 244 19.00 1.29 4.24
CA PHE A 244 17.62 1.64 4.58
C PHE A 244 16.60 0.93 3.68
N PHE A 245 16.94 0.71 2.42
CA PHE A 245 16.18 -0.12 1.51
C PHE A 245 16.57 -1.58 1.75
N VAL A 246 15.58 -2.41 2.08
CA VAL A 246 15.76 -3.85 2.25
C VAL A 246 15.25 -4.53 0.99
N PRO A 247 16.15 -5.14 0.19
CA PRO A 247 15.75 -5.86 -1.01
C PRO A 247 14.80 -7.02 -0.69
N TRP A 248 13.86 -7.28 -1.59
CA TRP A 248 12.82 -8.30 -1.42
C TRP A 248 13.41 -9.71 -1.19
N GLU A 249 14.52 -10.03 -1.84
CA GLU A 249 15.25 -11.28 -1.69
C GLU A 249 15.71 -11.52 -0.24
N ASN A 250 15.97 -10.47 0.53
CA ASN A 250 16.51 -10.54 1.89
C ASN A 250 15.42 -10.64 2.98
N ILE A 251 14.14 -10.64 2.61
CA ILE A 251 13.01 -10.81 3.54
C ILE A 251 12.74 -12.32 3.73
N PRO A 252 12.47 -12.83 4.96
CA PRO A 252 12.33 -12.12 6.23
C PRO A 252 13.65 -11.88 6.99
N SER A 253 14.78 -12.34 6.44
CA SER A 253 16.04 -12.56 7.14
C SER A 253 16.87 -11.31 7.47
N PHE A 254 16.26 -10.16 7.80
CA PHE A 254 16.99 -8.94 8.15
C PHE A 254 16.76 -8.49 9.59
N GLU A 255 17.86 -8.15 10.27
CA GLU A 255 17.82 -7.73 11.68
C GLU A 255 17.12 -6.38 11.86
N ARG A 256 16.26 -6.31 12.88
CA ARG A 256 15.62 -5.06 13.30
C ARG A 256 16.69 -4.15 13.91
N ARG A 257 16.91 -2.99 13.31
CA ARG A 257 17.88 -1.99 13.77
C ARG A 257 17.15 -0.86 14.49
N ASN A 258 17.78 -0.27 15.50
CA ASN A 258 17.23 0.89 16.23
C ASN A 258 16.98 2.06 15.26
N GLU A 259 15.75 2.59 15.26
CA GLU A 259 15.23 3.55 14.27
C GLU A 259 16.07 4.83 14.15
N ASP A 260 16.45 5.42 15.28
CA ASP A 260 17.21 6.68 15.29
C ASP A 260 18.61 6.51 14.68
N ASN A 261 19.27 5.39 14.99
CA ASN A 261 20.59 5.07 14.44
C ASN A 261 20.50 4.80 12.93
N VAL A 262 19.44 4.14 12.47
CA VAL A 262 19.21 3.84 11.05
C VAL A 262 19.02 5.10 10.23
N MET A 263 18.14 6.02 10.67
CA MET A 263 17.88 7.26 9.94
C MET A 263 19.12 8.15 9.90
N GLU A 264 19.84 8.28 11.01
CA GLU A 264 21.07 9.07 11.06
C GLU A 264 22.15 8.47 10.16
N LYS A 265 22.39 7.16 10.26
CA LYS A 265 23.46 6.47 9.54
C LYS A 265 23.19 6.26 8.05
N PHE A 266 22.01 5.77 7.69
CA PHE A 266 21.72 5.29 6.32
C PHE A 266 20.97 6.32 5.48
N ILE A 267 20.28 7.28 6.08
CA ILE A 267 19.59 8.34 5.33
C ILE A 267 20.43 9.63 5.33
N LYS A 268 20.76 10.17 6.50
CA LYS A 268 21.42 11.49 6.59
C LYS A 268 22.90 11.44 6.30
N ASN A 269 23.63 10.46 6.86
CA ASN A 269 25.10 10.42 6.80
C ASN A 269 25.65 9.43 5.76
N TYR A 270 24.79 8.67 5.07
CA TYR A 270 25.23 7.76 4.03
C TYR A 270 25.64 8.51 2.76
N ASP A 271 26.74 8.09 2.16
CA ASP A 271 27.27 8.69 0.94
C ASP A 271 26.36 8.47 -0.26
N LEU A 272 26.23 9.52 -1.08
CA LEU A 272 25.52 9.49 -2.35
C LEU A 272 26.37 8.78 -3.43
N LYS A 273 26.09 7.51 -3.72
CA LYS A 273 26.80 6.74 -4.74
C LYS A 273 25.91 6.48 -5.96
N CYS A 274 26.43 6.76 -7.15
CA CYS A 274 25.70 6.52 -8.40
C CYS A 274 25.46 5.01 -8.61
N PRO A 275 24.23 4.56 -8.91
CA PRO A 275 23.94 3.14 -9.15
C PRO A 275 24.49 2.63 -10.49
N TYR A 276 24.80 3.53 -11.44
CA TYR A 276 25.34 3.17 -12.75
C TYR A 276 26.85 2.92 -12.72
N CYS A 277 27.62 3.79 -12.05
CA CYS A 277 29.07 3.82 -12.15
C CYS A 277 29.79 3.80 -10.79
N SER A 278 29.06 3.75 -9.67
CA SER A 278 29.58 3.78 -8.30
C SER A 278 30.35 5.06 -7.91
N LEU A 279 30.36 6.10 -8.75
CA LEU A 279 30.97 7.39 -8.40
C LEU A 279 30.32 7.97 -7.13
N ASN A 280 31.16 8.42 -6.19
CA ASN A 280 30.72 8.89 -4.89
C ASN A 280 30.67 10.43 -4.85
N PHE A 281 29.49 10.97 -4.54
CA PHE A 281 29.19 12.40 -4.44
C PHE A 281 29.12 12.91 -3.00
N LYS A 282 29.41 12.05 -2.00
CA LYS A 282 29.34 12.36 -0.57
C LYS A 282 27.96 12.93 -0.20
N ASN A 283 27.88 14.25 0.04
CA ASN A 283 26.66 14.98 0.39
C ASN A 283 26.12 15.87 -0.74
N GLN A 284 26.71 15.83 -1.94
CA GLN A 284 26.44 16.76 -3.04
C GLN A 284 25.28 16.29 -3.93
N PHE A 285 24.05 16.30 -3.41
CA PHE A 285 22.86 15.82 -4.13
C PHE A 285 22.61 16.52 -5.48
N ALA A 286 22.82 17.83 -5.57
CA ALA A 286 22.63 18.56 -6.83
C ALA A 286 23.55 18.02 -7.95
N LYS A 287 24.81 17.71 -7.62
CA LYS A 287 25.76 17.13 -8.59
C LYS A 287 25.40 15.70 -8.95
N LEU A 288 24.96 14.89 -7.98
CA LEU A 288 24.45 13.55 -8.25
C LEU A 288 23.26 13.61 -9.22
N LYS A 289 22.31 14.54 -9.01
CA LYS A 289 21.11 14.63 -9.84
C LYS A 289 21.44 14.96 -11.30
N VAL A 290 22.38 15.88 -11.54
CA VAL A 290 22.89 16.17 -12.90
C VAL A 290 23.54 14.92 -13.48
N HIS A 291 24.42 14.26 -12.72
CA HIS A 291 25.09 13.05 -13.18
C HIS A 291 24.11 11.91 -13.53
N LEU A 292 23.05 11.70 -12.73
CA LEU A 292 22.02 10.70 -13.02
C LEU A 292 21.30 10.99 -14.34
N ALA A 293 21.02 12.27 -14.64
CA ALA A 293 20.44 12.66 -15.93
C ALA A 293 21.42 12.36 -17.09
N ASP A 294 22.71 12.70 -16.94
CA ASP A 294 23.72 12.37 -17.95
C ASP A 294 23.85 10.85 -18.16
N GLU A 295 23.85 10.05 -17.08
CA GLU A 295 23.91 8.59 -17.18
C GLU A 295 22.65 8.00 -17.82
N PHE A 296 21.49 8.63 -17.61
CA PHE A 296 20.22 8.26 -18.23
C PHE A 296 20.25 8.52 -19.75
N ASP A 297 20.56 9.75 -20.18
CA ASP A 297 20.56 10.15 -21.60
C ASP A 297 21.61 9.39 -22.44
N LYS A 298 22.72 8.99 -21.81
CA LYS A 298 23.73 8.11 -22.42
C LYS A 298 23.19 6.72 -22.76
N ARG A 299 22.26 6.20 -21.95
CA ARG A 299 21.78 4.80 -22.05
C ARG A 299 20.39 4.68 -22.66
N PHE A 300 19.60 5.73 -22.58
CA PHE A 300 18.20 5.73 -22.97
C PHE A 300 17.91 6.92 -23.89
N GLU A 301 17.07 6.71 -24.87
CA GLU A 301 16.56 7.76 -25.73
C GLU A 301 15.04 7.67 -25.78
N ARG A 302 14.38 8.79 -25.48
CA ARG A 302 12.92 8.82 -25.52
C ARG A 302 12.47 8.65 -26.97
N LYS A 303 11.56 7.71 -27.18
CA LYS A 303 10.88 7.54 -28.47
C LYS A 303 10.09 8.81 -28.78
N THR A 304 10.33 9.39 -29.94
CA THR A 304 9.45 10.40 -30.49
C THR A 304 8.22 9.69 -31.03
N ASP A 305 7.02 10.17 -30.68
CA ASP A 305 5.76 9.62 -31.20
C ASP A 305 5.85 9.61 -32.74
N ARG A 306 5.85 8.41 -33.33
CA ARG A 306 5.68 8.19 -34.76
C ARG A 306 4.22 7.94 -35.05
#